data_AF-A0A1W9PDT0-F1
#
_entry.id   AF-A0A1W9PDT0-F1
#
_cell.length_a   1.000
_cell.length_b   1.000
_cell.length_c   1.000
_cell.angle_alpha   90.00
_cell.angle_beta   90.00
_cell.angle_gamma   90.00
#
_symmetry.space_group_name_H-M   'P 1'
#
loop_
_entity.id
_entity.type
_entity.pdbx_description
1 polymer ?
#
loop_
_entity_poly.entity_id
_entity_poly.type
_entity_poly.pdbx_seq_one_letter_code
_entity_poly.pdbx_strand_id
1 'polypeptide(L)' 'MRSPVEVRLSSSNKMWILYKGEVIHESILPENNKMLKKEKRIENLLKERRYAKDASSGM' A
#
# COMPACT_ATOMS: atom_id res chain seq x y z
N MET A 1 -1.93 28.50 10.07
CA MET A 1 -1.33 27.37 10.81
C MET A 1 -1.71 26.08 10.08
N ARG A 2 -0.78 25.15 9.85
CA ARG A 2 -1.10 23.84 9.26
C ARG A 2 -1.39 22.86 10.41
N SER A 3 -2.54 22.22 10.38
CA SER A 3 -2.87 21.17 11.35
C SER A 3 -2.40 19.81 10.84
N PRO A 4 -1.86 18.94 11.71
CA PRO A 4 -1.59 17.57 11.32
C PRO A 4 -2.91 16.87 10.95
N VAL A 5 -2.84 16.03 9.92
CA VAL A 5 -3.96 15.21 9.43
C VAL A 5 -3.51 13.77 9.38
N GLU A 6 -4.46 12.85 9.54
CA GLU A 6 -4.23 11.42 9.35
C GLU A 6 -4.55 11.06 7.90
N VAL A 7 -3.69 10.27 7.27
CA VAL A 7 -3.91 9.75 5.91
C VAL A 7 -4.04 8.24 5.98
N ARG A 8 -5.16 7.71 5.51
CA ARG A 8 -5.40 6.27 5.39
C ARG A 8 -5.45 5.88 3.93
N LEU A 9 -4.88 4.73 3.60
CA LEU A 9 -4.90 4.13 2.27
C LEU A 9 -5.42 2.69 2.37
N SER A 10 -6.39 2.33 1.54
CA SER A 10 -6.85 0.95 1.40
C SER A 10 -6.04 0.18 0.36
N SER A 11 -6.17 -1.15 0.41
CA SER A 11 -5.69 -2.06 -0.66
C SER A 11 -6.36 -1.85 -2.02
N SER A 12 -7.48 -1.12 -2.07
CA SER A 12 -8.21 -0.76 -3.30
C SER A 12 -7.86 0.64 -3.81
N ASN A 13 -6.73 1.20 -3.36
CA ASN A 13 -6.24 2.54 -3.72
C ASN A 13 -7.14 3.70 -3.28
N LYS A 14 -8.11 3.45 -2.39
CA LYS A 14 -8.91 4.52 -1.80
C LYS A 14 -8.12 5.20 -0.70
N MET A 15 -8.11 6.52 -0.73
CA MET A 15 -7.41 7.36 0.23
C MET A 15 -8.39 8.24 0.97
N TRP A 16 -8.23 8.33 2.29
CA TRP A 16 -8.97 9.23 3.15
C TRP A 16 -8.01 10.15 3.89
N ILE A 17 -8.37 11.43 3.95
CA ILE A 17 -7.73 12.40 4.83
C ILE A 17 -8.70 12.64 5.97
N LEU A 18 -8.23 12.39 7.19
CA LEU A 18 -9.00 12.56 8.41
C LEU A 18 -8.45 13.73 9.22
N TYR A 19 -9.37 14.51 9.77
CA TYR A 19 -9.08 15.54 10.75
C TYR A 19 -10.00 15.36 11.95
N LYS A 20 -9.42 15.19 13.15
CA LYS A 20 -10.16 14.92 14.40
C LYS A 20 -11.13 13.72 14.30
N GLY A 21 -10.76 12.69 13.55
CA GLY A 21 -11.57 11.48 13.36
C GLY A 21 -12.62 11.58 12.27
N GLU A 22 -12.82 12.77 11.66
CA GLU A 22 -13.77 12.97 10.57
C GLU A 22 -13.06 12.94 9.22
N VAL A 23 -13.69 12.33 8.22
CA VAL A 23 -13.20 12.33 6.83
C VAL A 23 -13.46 13.70 6.23
N ILE A 24 -12.39 14.44 5.92
CA ILE A 24 -12.48 15.75 5.26
C ILE A 24 -12.23 15.67 3.75
N HIS A 25 -11.62 14.58 3.29
CA HIS A 25 -11.38 14.35 1.87
C HIS A 25 -11.30 12.85 1.56
N GLU A 26 -11.89 12.46 0.45
CA GLU A 26 -11.79 11.11 -0.12
C GLU A 26 -11.34 11.21 -1.58
N SER A 27 -10.43 10.33 -1.98
CA SER A 27 -10.00 10.23 -3.36
C SER A 27 -9.57 8.81 -3.70
N ILE A 28 -9.48 8.51 -4.99
CA ILE A 28 -8.94 7.25 -5.50
C ILE A 28 -7.60 7.57 -6.14
N LEU A 29 -6.54 6.91 -5.65
CA LEU A 29 -5.24 7.03 -6.29
C LEU A 29 -5.29 6.33 -7.66
N PRO A 30 -4.81 6.99 -8.73
CA PRO A 30 -4.79 6.39 -10.06
C PRO A 30 -3.85 5.20 -10.07
N GLU A 31 -4.18 4.15 -10.82
CA GLU A 31 -3.36 2.93 -10.90
C GLU A 31 -1.92 3.19 -11.38
N ASN A 32 -1.72 4.26 -12.15
CA ASN A 32 -0.41 4.68 -12.63
C ASN A 32 0.44 5.38 -11.56
N ASN A 33 -0.03 5.50 -10.31
CA ASN A 33 0.70 6.15 -9.24
C ASN A 33 2.02 5.42 -8.91
N LYS A 34 3.12 6.18 -8.82
CA LYS A 34 4.47 5.67 -8.57
C LYS A 34 4.60 4.90 -7.25
N MET A 35 3.88 5.33 -6.20
CA MET A 35 3.87 4.64 -4.90
C MET A 35 3.23 3.27 -5.00
N LEU A 36 2.04 3.18 -5.60
CA LEU A 36 1.33 1.91 -5.79
C LEU A 36 2.16 0.90 -6.60
N LYS A 37 2.85 1.38 -7.65
CA LYS A 37 3.77 0.53 -8.42
C LYS A 37 4.92 0.00 -7.58
N LYS A 38 5.47 0.81 -6.68
CA LYS A 38 6.56 0.41 -5.79
C LYS A 38 6.11 -0.65 -4.78
N GLU A 39 4.94 -0.48 -4.17
CA GLU A 39 4.35 -1.46 -3.25
C GLU A 39 4.07 -2.80 -3.93
N LYS A 40 3.37 -2.78 -5.09
CA LYS A 40 3.14 -3.99 -5.89
C LYS A 40 4.44 -4.72 -6.25
N ARG A 41 5.50 -3.98 -6.58
CA ARG A 41 6.82 -4.58 -6.86
C ARG A 41 7.41 -5.25 -5.63
N ILE A 42 7.34 -4.61 -4.45
CA ILE A 42 7.82 -5.20 -3.19
C ILE A 42 7.01 -6.46 -2.86
N GLU A 43 5.69 -6.43 -2.98
CA GLU A 43 4.83 -7.59 -2.75
C GLU A 43 5.17 -8.76 -3.69
N ASN A 44 5.39 -8.49 -4.98
CA ASN A 44 5.77 -9.51 -5.95
C ASN A 44 7.13 -10.14 -5.60
N LEU A 45 8.13 -9.32 -5.25
CA LEU A 45 9.43 -9.82 -4.81
C LEU A 45 9.33 -10.67 -3.53
N LEU A 46 8.44 -10.31 -2.59
CA LEU A 46 8.19 -11.10 -1.39
C LEU A 46 7.48 -12.43 -1.70
N LYS A 47 6.56 -12.46 -2.67
CA LYS A 47 5.93 -13.69 -3.16
C LYS A 47 6.96 -14.61 -3.80
N GLU A 48 7.82 -14.09 -4.67
CA GLU A 48 8.90 -14.85 -5.30
C GLU A 48 9.88 -15.45 -4.28
N ARG A 49 10.21 -14.72 -3.21
CA ARG A 49 11.06 -15.22 -2.12
C ARG A 49 10.46 -16.41 -1.35
N ARG A 50 9.13 -16.55 -1.29
CA ARG A 50 8.51 -17.73 -0.66
C ARG A 50 8.83 -19.01 -1.44
N TYR A 51 8.79 -18.96 -2.78
CA TYR A 51 9.07 -20.13 -3.61
C TYR A 51 10.53 -20.60 -3.56
N ALA A 52 11.49 -19.71 -3.26
CA ALA A 52 12.91 -20.09 -3.19
C ALA A 52 13.27 -20.93 -1.94
N LYS A 53 12.46 -20.91 -0.87
CA LYS A 53 12.73 -21.70 0.35
C LYS A 53 12.10 -23.08 0.35
N ASP A 54 11.06 -23.31 -0.44
CA ASP A 54 10.38 -24.61 -0.51
C ASP A 54 11.09 -25.58 -1.47
N ALA A 55 12.00 -25.10 -2.32
CA ALA A 55 12.78 -25.92 -3.25
C ALA A 55 14.04 -26.58 -2.64
N SER A 56 14.32 -26.37 -1.35
CA SER A 56 15.53 -26.89 -0.69
C SER A 56 15.26 -27.84 0.49
N SER A 57 14.00 -28.25 0.69
CA SER A 57 13.66 -29.31 1.67
C SER A 57 13.32 -30.61 0.93
N GLY A 58 14.34 -31.20 0.31
CA GLY A 58 14.22 -32.43 -0.47
C GLY A 58 15.59 -32.92 -0.93
N MET A 59 16.52 -33.06 0.02
CA MET A 59 17.71 -33.92 -0.10
C MET A 59 17.63 -34.97 1.01
#